data_AF-A0A9P5TXX8-F1
#
_entry.id   AF-A0A9P5TXX8-F1
#
_cell.length_a   1.000
_cell.length_b   1.000
_cell.length_c   1.000
_cell.angle_alpha   90.00
_cell.angle_beta   90.00
_cell.angle_gamma   90.00
#
_symmetry.space_group_name_H-M   'P 1'
#
loop_
_entity.id
_entity.type
_entity.pdbx_description
1 polymer ?
#
loop_
_entity_poly.entity_id
_entity_poly.type
_entity_poly.pdbx_seq_one_letter_code
_entity_poly.pdbx_strand_id
1 'polypeptide(L)'
;MNSLVRTTSESTSGSLTAVSERGQHFSESNYSETRSSFKSVRTMTMSLAQSSRNLQISAEGVLSAECLLADGEHWRVSTFDLYNYLGINQGELKWGYKDFHHACEHFRSEGTKLMVRCKLADGQTKECWFNLANKLRVDNGVIVVIEYHESLSTMFSEVPWMKYKIVAEHDFSLLTSHPVMQATMHRIAQSTMEHVSTQTSSIMSLAIAQAIEVVSKSAYEHISQSLEVMVQGVGRNAQVHLSGNTPSKLHCIVDGDIMLTNKDVKDSEDSSLAKAE
;
A
#
# COMPACT_ATOMS: atom_id res chain seq x y z
N MET A 1 15.86 24.28 -57.26
CA MET A 1 17.28 24.49 -56.89
C MET A 1 17.58 23.55 -55.73
N ASN A 2 18.31 22.48 -56.05
CA ASN A 2 18.64 21.37 -55.15
C ASN A 2 19.92 21.69 -54.35
N SER A 3 19.98 21.27 -53.09
CA SER A 3 21.19 21.24 -52.25
C SER A 3 20.93 20.17 -51.16
N LEU A 4 21.14 18.88 -51.42
CA LEU A 4 22.39 18.11 -51.46
C LEU A 4 23.12 18.01 -50.11
N VAL A 5 22.76 16.92 -49.42
CA VAL A 5 23.49 16.04 -48.48
C VAL A 5 24.99 16.29 -48.29
N ARG A 6 25.44 16.26 -47.03
CA ARG A 6 26.75 15.70 -46.67
C ARG A 6 26.69 15.00 -45.31
N THR A 7 26.76 13.67 -45.36
CA THR A 7 27.08 12.77 -44.26
C THR A 7 28.61 12.59 -44.21
N THR A 8 29.19 12.69 -43.02
CA THR A 8 30.57 12.21 -42.75
C THR A 8 30.56 11.40 -41.47
N SER A 9 30.72 10.09 -41.66
CA SER A 9 31.06 9.11 -40.64
C SER A 9 32.58 8.96 -40.59
N GLU A 10 33.20 9.13 -39.43
CA GLU A 10 34.57 8.68 -39.18
C GLU A 10 34.59 7.82 -37.91
N SER A 11 34.97 6.58 -38.13
CA SER A 11 35.31 5.55 -37.15
C SER A 11 36.78 5.71 -36.79
N THR A 12 37.15 5.66 -35.51
CA THR A 12 38.54 5.40 -35.12
C THR A 12 38.59 4.53 -33.87
N SER A 13 39.40 3.48 -33.98
CA SER A 13 39.59 2.37 -33.06
C SER A 13 40.36 2.74 -31.79
N GLY A 14 39.96 2.10 -30.69
CA GLY A 14 40.80 1.39 -29.71
C GLY A 14 42.00 2.08 -29.07
N SER A 15 41.97 2.18 -27.73
CA SER A 15 43.08 1.70 -26.89
C SER A 15 42.63 1.57 -25.43
N LEU A 16 42.83 0.39 -24.85
CA LEU A 16 42.76 0.12 -23.42
C LEU A 16 44.09 0.55 -22.79
N THR A 17 44.07 1.36 -21.73
CA THR A 17 45.08 1.29 -20.66
C THR A 17 44.74 2.19 -19.46
N ALA A 18 45.00 1.61 -18.28
CA ALA A 18 45.51 2.22 -17.06
C ALA A 18 44.59 3.13 -16.21
N VAL A 19 44.17 2.52 -15.10
CA VAL A 19 43.83 3.14 -13.81
C VAL A 19 44.91 4.14 -13.39
N SER A 20 44.51 5.36 -13.04
CA SER A 20 45.31 6.27 -12.23
C SER A 20 44.42 7.13 -11.34
N GLU A 21 44.55 6.93 -10.03
CA GLU A 21 44.01 7.78 -8.98
C GLU A 21 44.67 9.16 -9.02
N ARG A 22 43.88 10.23 -9.15
CA ARG A 22 44.17 11.52 -8.53
C ARG A 22 42.94 12.43 -8.59
N GLY A 23 42.48 12.84 -7.40
CA GLY A 23 41.37 13.76 -7.25
C GLY A 23 41.69 15.17 -7.77
N GLN A 24 40.70 15.80 -8.38
CA GLN A 24 40.63 17.24 -8.58
C GLN A 24 39.17 17.71 -8.53
N HIS A 25 38.93 18.64 -7.61
CA HIS A 25 37.99 19.77 -7.66
C HIS A 25 36.89 19.73 -8.75
N PHE A 26 35.67 19.38 -8.34
CA PHE A 26 34.46 19.77 -9.06
C PHE A 26 34.19 21.25 -8.81
N SER A 27 34.33 22.04 -9.87
CA SER A 27 33.87 23.43 -9.91
C SER A 27 32.36 23.44 -10.08
N GLU A 28 31.68 24.20 -9.21
CA GLU A 28 30.25 24.51 -9.25
C GLU A 28 29.87 25.16 -10.58
N SER A 29 29.15 24.43 -11.42
CA SER A 29 28.37 25.01 -12.50
C SER A 29 27.07 25.58 -11.92
N ASN A 30 27.06 26.90 -11.72
CA ASN A 30 25.86 27.70 -11.46
C ASN A 30 24.92 27.64 -12.68
N TYR A 31 24.08 26.62 -12.73
CA TYR A 31 22.85 26.67 -13.51
C TYR A 31 21.83 27.45 -12.70
N SER A 32 21.63 28.71 -13.07
CA SER A 32 20.47 29.50 -12.67
C SER A 32 19.22 28.86 -13.26
N GLU A 33 18.72 27.81 -12.59
CA GLU A 33 17.36 27.32 -12.76
C GLU A 33 16.43 28.45 -12.34
N THR A 34 15.88 29.14 -13.32
CA THR A 34 14.67 29.93 -13.18
C THR A 34 13.54 28.96 -12.82
N ARG A 35 13.49 28.55 -11.54
CA ARG A 35 12.35 27.84 -10.95
C ARG A 35 11.16 28.77 -11.04
N SER A 36 10.42 28.67 -12.14
CA SER A 36 9.09 29.21 -12.25
C SER A 36 8.27 28.58 -11.13
N SER A 37 8.12 29.32 -10.03
CA SER A 37 7.20 29.01 -8.94
C SER A 37 5.78 29.19 -9.46
N PHE A 38 5.36 28.30 -10.36
CA PHE A 38 3.95 28.02 -10.51
C PHE A 38 3.55 27.37 -9.20
N LYS A 39 3.00 28.17 -8.29
CA LYS A 39 2.19 27.69 -7.18
C LYS A 39 1.12 26.82 -7.82
N SER A 40 1.40 25.53 -7.95
CA SER A 40 0.43 24.52 -8.30
C SER A 40 -0.66 24.72 -7.26
N VAL A 41 -1.76 25.35 -7.69
CA VAL A 41 -2.99 25.42 -6.93
C VAL A 41 -3.46 23.98 -6.85
N ARG A 42 -2.87 23.23 -5.92
CA ARG A 42 -3.30 21.90 -5.57
C ARG A 42 -4.64 22.14 -4.92
N THR A 43 -5.72 21.97 -5.67
CA THR A 43 -7.02 21.67 -5.10
C THR A 43 -6.84 20.39 -4.29
N MET A 44 -6.47 20.56 -3.03
CA MET A 44 -6.34 19.44 -2.10
C MET A 44 -7.75 19.02 -1.73
N THR A 45 -8.30 18.07 -2.49
CA THR A 45 -9.48 17.34 -2.05
C THR A 45 -9.07 16.47 -0.88
N MET A 46 -9.52 16.80 0.33
CA MET A 46 -9.12 16.09 1.53
C MET A 46 -10.29 15.32 2.13
N SER A 47 -9.98 14.21 2.82
CA SER A 47 -10.99 13.42 3.52
C SER A 47 -11.64 14.23 4.65
N LEU A 48 -12.94 13.99 4.91
CA LEU A 48 -13.63 14.66 6.01
C LEU A 48 -12.92 14.44 7.36
N ALA A 49 -12.44 13.22 7.61
CA ALA A 49 -11.79 12.86 8.87
C ALA A 49 -10.49 13.63 9.15
N GLN A 50 -9.73 13.97 8.11
CA GLN A 50 -8.43 14.65 8.26
C GLN A 50 -8.56 16.17 8.26
N SER A 51 -9.62 16.70 7.66
CA SER A 51 -9.73 18.13 7.33
C SER A 51 -10.95 18.79 7.93
N SER A 52 -11.57 18.16 8.91
CA SER A 52 -12.61 18.75 9.73
C SER A 52 -12.38 18.49 11.21
N ARG A 53 -12.88 19.39 12.05
CA ARG A 53 -12.94 19.23 13.51
C ARG A 53 -14.21 19.86 14.05
N ASN A 54 -14.50 19.58 15.33
CA ASN A 54 -15.71 20.08 16.00
C ASN A 54 -16.99 19.72 15.24
N LEU A 55 -17.06 18.50 14.69
CA LEU A 55 -18.20 18.02 13.93
C LEU A 55 -19.42 17.88 14.85
N GLN A 56 -20.47 18.63 14.58
CA GLN A 56 -21.72 18.65 15.35
C GLN A 56 -22.91 18.53 14.42
N ILE A 57 -24.00 17.93 14.90
CA ILE A 57 -25.25 17.82 14.16
C ILE A 57 -26.38 18.46 14.97
N SER A 58 -27.19 19.29 14.32
CA SER A 58 -28.37 19.90 14.92
C SER A 58 -29.56 18.92 14.95
N ALA A 59 -30.60 19.25 15.70
CA ALA A 59 -31.82 18.44 15.74
C ALA A 59 -32.55 18.39 14.38
N GLU A 60 -32.34 19.40 13.54
CA GLU A 60 -32.86 19.52 12.19
C GLU A 60 -32.04 18.72 11.15
N GLY A 61 -30.96 18.05 11.57
CA GLY A 61 -30.11 17.27 10.67
C GLY A 61 -29.08 18.10 9.91
N VAL A 62 -28.78 19.33 10.36
CA VAL A 62 -27.73 20.16 9.77
C VAL A 62 -26.39 19.81 10.41
N LEU A 63 -25.44 19.37 9.60
CA LEU A 63 -24.06 19.12 9.99
C LEU A 63 -23.28 20.45 10.02
N SER A 64 -22.53 20.71 11.08
CA SER A 64 -21.62 21.85 11.19
C SER A 64 -20.22 21.36 11.58
N ALA A 65 -19.18 21.93 10.98
CA ALA A 65 -17.80 21.63 11.33
C ALA A 65 -16.87 22.81 11.00
N GLU A 66 -15.73 22.86 11.67
CA GLU A 66 -14.59 23.67 11.23
C GLU A 66 -13.79 22.86 10.21
N CYS A 67 -13.68 23.38 8.99
CA CYS A 67 -13.04 22.73 7.85
C CYS A 67 -11.77 23.47 7.43
N LEU A 68 -10.71 22.73 7.13
CA LEU A 68 -9.43 23.28 6.69
C LEU A 68 -9.55 23.87 5.28
N LEU A 69 -9.04 25.09 5.08
CA LEU A 69 -8.95 25.76 3.79
C LEU A 69 -7.83 25.15 2.93
N ALA A 70 -7.83 25.45 1.63
CA ALA A 70 -6.83 24.92 0.70
C ALA A 70 -5.39 25.42 0.98
N ASP A 71 -5.24 26.46 1.80
CA ASP A 71 -3.94 26.92 2.28
C ASP A 71 -3.29 25.98 3.30
N GLY A 72 -4.07 25.07 3.90
CA GLY A 72 -3.61 24.12 4.91
C GLY A 72 -3.37 24.74 6.30
N GLU A 73 -3.69 26.02 6.50
CA GLU A 73 -3.41 26.75 7.73
C GLU A 73 -4.68 27.27 8.40
N HIS A 74 -5.62 27.79 7.60
CA HIS A 74 -6.81 28.45 8.12
C HIS A 74 -8.02 27.51 8.14
N TRP A 75 -8.91 27.75 9.10
CA TRP A 75 -10.13 26.98 9.29
C TRP A 75 -11.34 27.86 9.03
N ARG A 76 -12.37 27.29 8.41
CA ARG A 76 -13.66 27.94 8.14
C ARG A 76 -14.79 27.07 8.69
N VAL A 77 -15.78 27.69 9.31
CA VAL A 77 -17.02 26.98 9.67
C VAL A 77 -17.82 26.69 8.40
N SER A 78 -18.14 25.42 8.16
CA SER A 78 -18.98 24.97 7.06
C SER A 78 -20.17 24.21 7.62
N THR A 79 -21.32 24.41 6.99
CA THR A 79 -22.55 23.67 7.28
C THR A 79 -22.97 22.83 6.08
N PHE A 80 -23.62 21.70 6.32
CA PHE A 80 -24.14 20.82 5.29
C PHE A 80 -25.46 20.20 5.73
N ASP A 81 -26.50 20.35 4.92
CA ASP A 81 -27.82 19.81 5.22
C ASP A 81 -27.91 18.33 4.82
N LEU A 82 -28.02 17.43 5.81
CA LEU A 82 -28.12 15.99 5.57
C LEU A 82 -29.54 15.54 5.21
N TYR A 83 -30.55 16.40 5.38
CA TYR A 83 -31.96 16.09 5.15
C TYR A 83 -32.23 15.54 3.74
N ASN A 84 -31.55 16.12 2.75
CA ASN A 84 -31.71 15.77 1.34
C ASN A 84 -30.91 14.52 0.91
N TYR A 85 -30.10 13.95 1.80
CA TYR A 85 -29.14 12.91 1.47
C TYR A 85 -29.26 11.65 2.32
N LEU A 86 -29.86 11.75 3.51
CA LEU A 86 -30.06 10.63 4.42
C LEU A 86 -31.55 10.37 4.63
N GLY A 87 -31.91 9.09 4.64
CA GLY A 87 -33.24 8.60 4.97
C GLY A 87 -33.19 7.22 5.62
N ILE A 88 -34.34 6.78 6.14
CA ILE A 88 -34.48 5.44 6.71
C ILE A 88 -35.04 4.50 5.66
N ASN A 89 -34.35 3.39 5.43
CA ASN A 89 -34.82 2.30 4.59
C ASN A 89 -34.66 0.98 5.34
N GLN A 90 -35.76 0.24 5.52
CA GLN A 90 -35.81 -1.03 6.26
C GLN A 90 -35.20 -0.93 7.68
N GLY A 91 -35.42 0.21 8.37
CA GLY A 91 -34.90 0.44 9.72
C GLY A 91 -33.40 0.72 9.78
N GLU A 92 -32.77 1.03 8.66
CA GLU A 92 -31.36 1.42 8.57
C GLU A 92 -31.21 2.82 7.98
N LEU A 93 -30.22 3.57 8.47
CA LEU A 93 -29.86 4.88 7.93
C LEU A 93 -29.05 4.70 6.63
N LYS A 94 -29.58 5.16 5.50
CA LYS A 94 -28.97 5.00 4.18
C LYS A 94 -28.85 6.33 3.44
N TRP A 95 -27.78 6.42 2.64
CA TRP A 95 -27.53 7.54 1.73
C TRP A 95 -28.42 7.48 0.48
N GLY A 96 -28.78 8.63 -0.07
CA GLY A 96 -29.62 8.77 -1.26
C GLY A 96 -31.12 8.74 -0.97
N TYR A 97 -31.51 8.55 0.29
CA TYR A 97 -32.88 8.71 0.76
C TYR A 97 -33.04 10.10 1.39
N LYS A 98 -34.27 10.47 1.76
CA LYS A 98 -34.59 11.76 2.36
C LYS A 98 -35.35 11.59 3.66
N ASP A 99 -35.51 12.69 4.39
CA ASP A 99 -36.44 12.84 5.50
C ASP A 99 -36.14 11.98 6.74
N PHE A 100 -34.88 11.60 6.99
CA PHE A 100 -34.53 10.76 8.15
C PHE A 100 -34.95 11.37 9.50
N HIS A 101 -34.99 12.70 9.61
CA HIS A 101 -35.23 13.40 10.87
C HIS A 101 -36.62 13.13 11.48
N HIS A 102 -37.64 12.79 10.69
CA HIS A 102 -38.97 12.43 11.21
C HIS A 102 -38.99 11.05 11.88
N ALA A 103 -38.13 10.15 11.42
CA ALA A 103 -38.04 8.78 11.92
C ALA A 103 -36.92 8.60 12.95
N CYS A 104 -36.11 9.64 13.20
CA CYS A 104 -34.93 9.58 14.05
C CYS A 104 -35.00 10.55 15.23
N GLU A 105 -34.35 10.18 16.32
CA GLU A 105 -34.15 11.01 17.51
C GLU A 105 -32.73 10.82 18.07
N HIS A 106 -32.32 11.69 19.00
CA HIS A 106 -31.03 11.61 19.69
C HIS A 106 -29.80 11.59 18.74
N PHE A 107 -29.72 12.60 17.87
CA PHE A 107 -28.58 12.78 16.96
C PHE A 107 -27.31 13.10 17.74
N ARG A 108 -26.22 12.39 17.44
CA ARG A 108 -24.88 12.71 17.92
C ARG A 108 -23.81 12.31 16.91
N SER A 109 -22.69 13.00 16.93
CA SER A 109 -21.51 12.69 16.12
C SER A 109 -20.40 12.10 16.99
N GLU A 110 -19.74 11.06 16.50
CA GLU A 110 -18.52 10.51 17.07
C GLU A 110 -17.45 10.43 15.98
N GLY A 111 -16.58 11.45 15.92
CA GLY A 111 -15.71 11.67 14.77
C GLY A 111 -16.56 11.88 13.51
N THR A 112 -16.37 11.04 12.49
CA THR A 112 -17.16 11.08 11.25
C THR A 112 -18.37 10.13 11.26
N LYS A 113 -18.62 9.43 12.36
CA LYS A 113 -19.81 8.57 12.51
C LYS A 113 -20.97 9.39 13.03
N LEU A 114 -22.04 9.45 12.24
CA LEU A 114 -23.33 9.93 12.70
C LEU A 114 -24.05 8.78 13.40
N MET A 115 -24.40 8.96 14.67
CA MET A 115 -25.19 8.02 15.47
C MET A 115 -26.58 8.60 15.70
N VAL A 116 -27.62 7.81 15.47
CA VAL A 116 -29.03 8.21 15.64
C VAL A 116 -29.84 7.04 16.21
N ARG A 117 -30.98 7.34 16.81
CA ARG A 117 -31.97 6.32 17.20
C ARG A 117 -33.16 6.40 16.26
N CYS A 118 -33.37 5.34 15.48
CA CYS A 118 -34.43 5.23 14.48
C CYS A 118 -35.66 4.53 15.07
N LYS A 119 -36.87 5.00 14.73
CA LYS A 119 -38.13 4.33 15.02
C LYS A 119 -38.43 3.29 13.94
N LEU A 120 -38.72 2.06 14.35
CA LEU A 120 -39.12 0.94 13.49
C LEU A 120 -40.65 0.91 13.33
N ALA A 121 -41.12 0.13 12.35
CA ALA A 121 -42.55 0.02 12.04
C ALA A 121 -43.39 -0.59 13.18
N ASP A 122 -42.76 -1.38 14.05
CA ASP A 122 -43.37 -1.97 15.25
C ASP A 122 -43.38 -1.02 16.47
N GLY A 123 -42.90 0.22 16.29
CA GLY A 123 -42.76 1.21 17.36
C GLY A 123 -41.52 1.04 18.23
N GLN A 124 -40.71 0.00 18.01
CA GLN A 124 -39.42 -0.13 18.70
C GLN A 124 -38.42 0.91 18.18
N THR A 125 -37.39 1.17 18.97
CA THR A 125 -36.29 2.04 18.57
C THR A 125 -34.99 1.26 18.44
N LYS A 126 -34.21 1.57 17.41
CA LYS A 126 -32.92 0.94 17.14
C LYS A 126 -31.86 2.02 16.96
N GLU A 127 -30.70 1.83 17.58
CA GLU A 127 -29.55 2.69 17.31
C GLU A 127 -28.94 2.33 15.95
N CYS A 128 -28.78 3.34 15.10
CA CYS A 128 -28.18 3.22 13.78
C CYS A 128 -27.02 4.19 13.65
N TRP A 129 -26.09 3.86 12.77
CA TRP A 129 -24.95 4.71 12.50
C TRP A 129 -24.62 4.77 11.02
N PHE A 130 -24.04 5.89 10.59
CA PHE A 130 -23.59 6.09 9.23
C PHE A 130 -22.25 6.83 9.23
N ASN A 131 -21.26 6.34 8.46
CA ASN A 131 -19.97 7.03 8.35
C ASN A 131 -20.03 8.09 7.26
N LEU A 132 -20.04 9.37 7.67
CA LEU A 132 -20.13 10.52 6.78
C LEU A 132 -18.91 10.65 5.86
N ALA A 133 -17.73 10.18 6.29
CA ALA A 133 -16.51 10.23 5.48
C ALA A 133 -16.60 9.41 4.17
N ASN A 134 -17.56 8.47 4.09
CA ASN A 134 -17.77 7.68 2.88
C ASN A 134 -18.48 8.46 1.76
N LYS A 135 -19.15 9.57 2.11
CA LYS A 135 -20.01 10.33 1.18
C LYS A 135 -19.74 11.83 1.19
N LEU A 136 -19.04 12.33 2.20
CA LEU A 136 -18.68 13.73 2.33
C LEU A 136 -17.16 13.89 2.38
N ARG A 137 -16.68 15.00 1.83
CA ARG A 137 -15.28 15.44 1.88
C ARG A 137 -15.21 16.95 2.10
N VAL A 138 -14.00 17.45 2.37
CA VAL A 138 -13.75 18.89 2.46
C VAL A 138 -13.05 19.36 1.19
N ASP A 139 -13.60 20.42 0.58
CA ASP A 139 -13.02 21.13 -0.54
C ASP A 139 -12.93 22.62 -0.21
N ASN A 140 -11.71 23.12 -0.06
CA ASN A 140 -11.41 24.50 0.30
C ASN A 140 -12.28 25.06 1.44
N GLY A 141 -12.30 24.36 2.58
CA GLY A 141 -13.07 24.76 3.76
C GLY A 141 -14.59 24.61 3.63
N VAL A 142 -15.09 23.91 2.60
CA VAL A 142 -16.51 23.64 2.39
C VAL A 142 -16.75 22.14 2.38
N ILE A 143 -17.80 21.68 3.06
CA ILE A 143 -18.24 20.29 3.03
C ILE A 143 -18.98 20.04 1.70
N VAL A 144 -18.54 19.04 0.95
CA VAL A 144 -19.13 18.68 -0.35
C VAL A 144 -19.40 17.18 -0.43
N VAL A 145 -20.38 16.80 -1.25
CA VAL A 145 -20.70 15.40 -1.53
C VAL A 145 -19.65 14.79 -2.45
N ILE A 146 -19.28 13.55 -2.19
CA ILE A 146 -18.47 12.74 -3.10
C ILE A 146 -19.41 12.17 -4.16
N GLU A 147 -19.49 12.86 -5.30
CA GLU A 147 -20.21 12.37 -6.48
C GLU A 147 -19.37 11.28 -7.16
N TYR A 148 -19.78 10.03 -6.97
CA TYR A 148 -19.29 8.93 -7.79
C TYR A 148 -20.11 8.92 -9.06
N HIS A 149 -19.48 9.27 -10.18
CA HIS A 149 -20.12 9.06 -11.47
C HIS A 149 -20.28 7.55 -11.68
N GLU A 150 -21.52 7.06 -11.79
CA GLU A 150 -21.78 5.61 -11.92
C GLU A 150 -20.98 4.98 -13.06
N SER A 151 -20.83 5.70 -14.19
CA SER A 151 -20.02 5.24 -15.33
C SER A 151 -18.52 5.17 -15.04
N LEU A 152 -18.00 5.97 -14.10
CA LEU A 152 -16.61 5.83 -13.65
C LEU A 152 -16.50 4.67 -12.67
N SER A 153 -17.50 4.50 -11.80
CA SER A 153 -17.53 3.38 -10.87
C SER A 153 -17.56 2.04 -11.61
N THR A 154 -18.29 1.91 -12.72
CA THR A 154 -18.27 0.72 -13.58
C THR A 154 -16.92 0.54 -14.30
N MET A 155 -16.30 1.62 -14.79
CA MET A 155 -14.95 1.57 -15.39
C MET A 155 -13.87 1.09 -14.40
N PHE A 156 -14.03 1.35 -13.10
CA PHE A 156 -13.05 0.96 -12.08
C PHE A 156 -13.45 -0.28 -11.26
N SER A 157 -14.72 -0.67 -11.22
CA SER A 157 -15.20 -1.86 -10.49
C SER A 157 -14.98 -3.18 -11.24
N GLU A 158 -14.76 -3.12 -12.56
CA GLU A 158 -14.40 -4.28 -13.38
C GLU A 158 -12.89 -4.55 -13.38
N VAL A 159 -12.26 -4.76 -12.21
CA VAL A 159 -10.95 -5.42 -12.24
C VAL A 159 -10.71 -6.42 -11.11
N PRO A 160 -11.44 -7.55 -11.05
CA PRO A 160 -11.18 -8.57 -10.03
C PRO A 160 -9.89 -9.41 -10.25
N TRP A 161 -9.20 -9.32 -11.40
CA TRP A 161 -7.94 -10.07 -11.68
C TRP A 161 -7.15 -9.65 -12.96
N MET A 162 -7.42 -8.52 -13.60
CA MET A 162 -6.76 -8.08 -14.85
C MET A 162 -5.42 -7.37 -14.52
N LYS A 163 -4.22 -7.65 -15.08
CA LYS A 163 -3.82 -8.22 -16.39
C LYS A 163 -4.67 -7.71 -17.54
N TYR A 164 -4.67 -6.38 -17.66
CA TYR A 164 -5.21 -5.53 -18.73
C TYR A 164 -5.88 -6.23 -19.93
N LYS A 165 -7.13 -5.87 -20.18
CA LYS A 165 -7.52 -5.48 -21.52
C LYS A 165 -8.33 -4.19 -21.43
N ILE A 166 -7.65 -3.07 -21.64
CA ILE A 166 -8.29 -1.80 -21.98
C ILE A 166 -8.89 -2.00 -23.37
N VAL A 167 -10.13 -2.48 -23.43
CA VAL A 167 -10.93 -2.38 -24.65
C VAL A 167 -11.72 -1.09 -24.51
N ALA A 168 -11.05 0.00 -24.86
CA ALA A 168 -11.79 1.14 -25.35
C ALA A 168 -11.75 1.06 -26.87
N GLU A 169 -12.86 0.61 -27.45
CA GLU A 169 -13.19 0.86 -28.87
C GLU A 169 -13.61 2.32 -29.10
N HIS A 170 -13.36 3.23 -28.16
CA HIS A 170 -13.28 4.63 -28.53
C HIS A 170 -11.93 4.86 -29.19
N ASP A 171 -11.98 5.36 -30.42
CA ASP A 171 -10.85 5.68 -31.29
C ASP A 171 -9.93 6.72 -30.61
N PHE A 172 -9.10 6.24 -29.67
CA PHE A 172 -8.16 7.04 -28.88
C PHE A 172 -7.10 7.71 -29.76
N SER A 173 -7.00 7.30 -31.02
CA SER A 173 -6.22 7.90 -32.11
C SER A 173 -6.37 9.43 -32.20
N LEU A 174 -7.57 9.95 -31.94
CA LEU A 174 -7.84 11.39 -31.99
C LEU A 174 -7.40 12.13 -30.71
N LEU A 175 -7.32 11.43 -29.59
CA LEU A 175 -6.89 11.99 -28.31
C LEU A 175 -5.36 11.91 -28.14
N THR A 176 -4.71 10.91 -28.72
CA THR A 176 -3.24 10.75 -28.69
C THR A 176 -2.51 11.75 -29.59
N SER A 177 -3.19 12.34 -30.56
CA SER A 177 -2.63 13.39 -31.44
C SER A 177 -2.59 14.77 -30.79
N HIS A 178 -3.25 14.98 -29.64
CA HIS A 178 -3.22 16.26 -28.93
C HIS A 178 -1.97 16.34 -28.01
N PRO A 179 -1.06 17.32 -28.18
CA PRO A 179 0.22 17.36 -27.46
C PRO A 179 0.05 17.49 -25.94
N VAL A 180 -1.00 18.19 -25.48
CA VAL A 180 -1.31 18.30 -24.05
C VAL A 180 -1.78 16.97 -23.47
N MET A 181 -2.53 16.18 -24.25
CA MET A 181 -3.03 14.88 -23.79
C MET A 181 -1.89 13.87 -23.75
N GLN A 182 -0.99 13.89 -24.74
CA GLN A 182 0.23 13.08 -24.74
C GLN A 182 1.11 13.38 -23.52
N ALA A 183 1.37 14.66 -23.23
CA ALA A 183 2.13 15.07 -22.05
C ALA A 183 1.44 14.65 -20.74
N THR A 184 0.11 14.72 -20.69
CA THR A 184 -0.68 14.31 -19.52
C THR A 184 -0.64 12.80 -19.32
N MET A 185 -0.87 12.00 -20.38
CA MET A 185 -0.76 10.55 -20.33
C MET A 185 0.66 10.11 -19.95
N HIS A 186 1.68 10.77 -20.49
CA HIS A 186 3.07 10.49 -20.12
C HIS A 186 3.33 10.77 -18.63
N ARG A 187 2.83 11.89 -18.10
CA ARG A 187 2.92 12.21 -16.67
C ARG A 187 2.15 11.24 -15.79
N ILE A 188 0.96 10.82 -16.21
CA ILE A 188 0.18 9.80 -15.50
C ILE A 188 0.95 8.49 -15.48
N ALA A 189 1.44 8.03 -16.64
CA ALA A 189 2.22 6.80 -16.74
C ALA A 189 3.49 6.85 -15.88
N GLN A 190 4.23 7.97 -15.91
CA GLN A 190 5.42 8.17 -15.09
C GLN A 190 5.06 8.17 -13.59
N SER A 191 4.06 8.94 -13.18
CA SER A 191 3.64 9.01 -11.78
C SER A 191 3.10 7.68 -11.26
N THR A 192 2.35 6.94 -12.07
CA THR A 192 1.89 5.58 -11.73
C THR A 192 3.08 4.63 -11.59
N MET A 193 4.06 4.69 -12.50
CA MET A 193 5.27 3.86 -12.40
C MET A 193 6.07 4.16 -11.14
N GLU A 194 6.29 5.44 -10.83
CA GLU A 194 6.99 5.87 -9.61
C GLU A 194 6.24 5.41 -8.34
N HIS A 195 4.92 5.57 -8.32
CA HIS A 195 4.07 5.17 -7.20
C HIS A 195 4.10 3.64 -7.00
N VAL A 196 3.90 2.86 -8.07
CA VAL A 196 3.95 1.38 -8.01
C VAL A 196 5.34 0.93 -7.57
N SER A 197 6.41 1.47 -8.15
CA SER A 197 7.78 1.13 -7.75
C SER A 197 8.03 1.39 -6.27
N THR A 198 7.59 2.55 -5.76
CA THR A 198 7.74 2.92 -4.35
C THR A 198 6.93 2.00 -3.44
N GLN A 199 5.67 1.75 -3.79
CA GLN A 199 4.78 0.89 -3.01
C GLN A 199 5.28 -0.56 -2.98
N THR A 200 5.68 -1.11 -4.13
CA THR A 200 6.23 -2.46 -4.23
C THR A 200 7.53 -2.58 -3.45
N SER A 201 8.42 -1.58 -3.52
CA SER A 201 9.64 -1.56 -2.72
C SER A 201 9.34 -1.56 -1.22
N SER A 202 8.38 -0.75 -0.77
CA SER A 202 7.96 -0.70 0.64
C SER A 202 7.37 -2.03 1.12
N ILE A 203 6.50 -2.65 0.32
CA ILE A 203 5.89 -3.95 0.67
C ILE A 203 6.95 -5.05 0.70
N MET A 204 7.85 -5.07 -0.28
CA MET A 204 8.93 -6.06 -0.34
C MET A 204 9.89 -5.91 0.85
N SER A 205 10.24 -4.67 1.24
CA SER A 205 11.06 -4.42 2.42
C SER A 205 10.40 -4.92 3.71
N LEU A 206 9.09 -4.73 3.87
CA LEU A 206 8.35 -5.21 5.04
C LEU A 206 8.29 -6.74 5.08
N ALA A 207 8.01 -7.37 3.93
CA ALA A 207 7.95 -8.82 3.81
C ALA A 207 9.30 -9.48 4.11
N ILE A 208 10.41 -8.89 3.64
CA ILE A 208 11.76 -9.37 3.96
C ILE A 208 12.05 -9.25 5.45
N ALA A 209 11.69 -8.13 6.09
CA ALA A 209 11.89 -7.95 7.53
C ALA A 209 11.14 -9.01 8.35
N GLN A 210 9.88 -9.29 8.00
CA GLN A 210 9.07 -10.32 8.65
C GLN A 210 9.63 -11.73 8.39
N ALA A 211 10.09 -12.02 7.18
CA ALA A 211 10.70 -13.30 6.86
C ALA A 211 11.99 -13.54 7.68
N ILE A 212 12.84 -12.52 7.81
CA ILE A 212 14.05 -12.58 8.65
C ILE A 212 13.68 -12.86 10.11
N GLU A 213 12.65 -12.21 10.64
CA GLU A 213 12.19 -12.42 12.01
C GLU A 213 11.75 -13.87 12.25
N VAL A 214 10.90 -14.42 11.37
CA VAL A 214 10.40 -15.79 11.49
C VAL A 214 11.52 -16.83 11.37
N VAL A 215 12.42 -16.67 10.39
CA VAL A 215 13.56 -17.58 10.19
C VAL A 215 14.51 -17.53 11.39
N SER A 216 14.81 -16.32 11.89
CA SER A 216 15.69 -16.14 13.05
C SER A 216 15.09 -16.80 14.28
N LYS A 217 13.80 -16.57 14.55
CA LYS A 217 13.10 -17.18 15.68
C LYS A 217 13.13 -18.71 15.60
N SER A 218 12.80 -19.27 14.44
CA SER A 218 12.82 -20.73 14.23
C SER A 218 14.23 -21.32 14.40
N ALA A 219 15.27 -20.63 13.89
CA ALA A 219 16.65 -21.06 14.07
C ALA A 219 17.07 -21.06 15.55
N TYR A 220 16.69 -20.03 16.33
CA TYR A 220 16.94 -19.99 17.77
C TYR A 220 16.24 -21.12 18.52
N GLU A 221 14.98 -21.40 18.20
CA GLU A 221 14.22 -22.51 18.80
C GLU A 221 14.88 -23.86 18.50
N HIS A 222 15.31 -24.08 17.26
CA HIS A 222 16.00 -25.32 16.85
C HIS A 222 17.36 -25.50 17.56
N ILE A 223 18.14 -24.42 17.68
CA ILE A 223 19.42 -24.44 18.41
C ILE A 223 19.17 -24.74 19.89
N SER A 224 18.17 -24.11 20.51
CA SER A 224 17.81 -24.33 21.91
C SER A 224 17.39 -25.78 22.18
N GLN A 225 16.54 -26.36 21.32
CA GLN A 225 16.13 -27.77 21.42
C GLN A 225 17.32 -28.72 21.24
N SER A 226 18.20 -28.44 20.27
CA SER A 226 19.40 -29.24 20.03
C SER A 226 20.35 -29.22 21.24
N LEU A 227 20.55 -28.04 21.86
CA LEU A 227 21.34 -27.88 23.08
C LEU A 227 20.73 -28.66 24.25
N GLU A 228 19.41 -28.61 24.43
CA GLU A 228 18.72 -29.32 25.50
C GLU A 228 18.89 -30.84 25.38
N VAL A 229 18.72 -31.41 24.19
CA VAL A 229 18.94 -32.84 23.92
C VAL A 229 20.39 -33.24 24.20
N MET A 230 21.34 -32.40 23.79
CA MET A 230 22.77 -32.64 24.03
C MET A 230 23.11 -32.65 25.52
N VAL A 231 22.60 -31.68 26.30
CA VAL A 231 22.81 -31.60 27.75
C VAL A 231 22.20 -32.82 28.47
N GLN A 232 20.99 -33.25 28.10
CA GLN A 232 20.36 -34.44 28.67
C GLN A 232 21.12 -35.74 28.34
N GLY A 233 21.71 -35.84 27.14
CA GLY A 233 22.54 -36.98 26.74
C GLY A 233 23.84 -37.10 27.56
N VAL A 234 24.52 -35.98 27.82
CA VAL A 234 25.75 -35.96 28.61
C VAL A 234 25.50 -36.35 30.07
N GLY A 235 24.38 -35.91 30.66
CA GLY A 235 24.01 -36.25 32.04
C GLY A 235 23.73 -37.75 32.26
N ARG A 236 23.14 -38.44 31.28
CA ARG A 236 22.86 -39.88 31.36
C ARG A 236 24.13 -40.74 31.24
N ASN A 237 25.10 -40.33 30.43
CA ASN A 237 26.35 -41.07 30.27
C ASN A 237 27.30 -40.92 31.47
N ALA A 238 27.18 -39.84 32.26
CA ALA A 238 27.95 -39.65 33.49
C ALA A 238 27.45 -40.51 34.67
N GLN A 239 26.19 -41.00 34.65
CA GLN A 239 25.59 -41.75 35.76
C GLN A 239 25.78 -43.27 35.66
N VAL A 240 26.34 -43.80 34.57
CA VAL A 240 26.55 -45.25 34.36
C VAL A 240 27.86 -45.77 34.98
N HIS A 241 28.72 -44.92 35.53
CA HIS A 241 30.06 -45.33 35.99
C HIS A 241 30.26 -45.52 37.50
N LEU A 242 29.19 -45.63 38.31
CA LEU A 242 29.29 -45.81 39.78
C LEU A 242 28.48 -46.99 40.34
N SER A 243 28.44 -48.12 39.63
CA SER A 243 28.01 -49.38 40.24
C SER A 243 28.67 -50.57 39.55
N GLY A 244 29.77 -51.06 40.13
CA GLY A 244 30.44 -52.26 39.62
C GLY A 244 31.77 -52.53 40.31
N ASN A 245 31.71 -53.04 41.54
CA ASN A 245 32.86 -53.61 42.24
C ASN A 245 33.12 -55.03 41.70
N THR A 246 33.92 -55.19 40.64
CA THR A 246 34.68 -56.43 40.34
C THR A 246 35.90 -56.12 39.45
N PRO A 247 37.07 -56.74 39.69
CA PRO A 247 38.26 -56.57 38.87
C PRO A 247 38.24 -57.55 37.69
N SER A 248 37.78 -57.10 36.53
CA SER A 248 37.89 -57.89 35.29
C SER A 248 38.32 -57.02 34.12
N LYS A 249 39.62 -57.08 33.86
CA LYS A 249 40.27 -57.13 32.54
C LYS A 249 39.78 -56.11 31.49
N LEU A 250 40.54 -55.02 31.40
CA LEU A 250 40.67 -54.15 30.22
C LEU A 250 40.84 -54.97 28.94
N HIS A 251 39.93 -54.77 27.98
CA HIS A 251 40.18 -55.02 26.58
C HIS A 251 39.73 -53.77 25.81
N CYS A 252 40.70 -52.90 25.53
CA CYS A 252 40.51 -51.77 24.63
C CYS A 252 40.41 -52.35 23.21
N ILE A 253 39.25 -52.23 22.56
CA ILE A 253 39.15 -52.35 21.10
C ILE A 253 38.80 -50.96 20.60
N VAL A 254 39.80 -50.34 20.00
CA VAL A 254 39.69 -49.16 19.17
C VAL A 254 39.58 -49.69 17.75
N ASP A 255 38.42 -49.53 17.13
CA ASP A 255 38.20 -49.53 15.68
C ASP A 255 36.87 -48.76 15.52
N GLY A 256 36.81 -47.58 14.89
CA GLY A 256 37.40 -47.27 13.59
C GLY A 256 36.29 -47.43 12.55
N ASP A 257 35.92 -46.33 11.90
CA ASP A 257 35.00 -46.21 10.75
C ASP A 257 33.51 -45.98 11.02
N ILE A 258 33.18 -44.70 11.27
CA ILE A 258 31.86 -44.14 10.93
C ILE A 258 31.93 -43.70 9.47
N MET A 259 31.46 -44.58 8.58
CA MET A 259 31.11 -44.26 7.19
C MET A 259 29.98 -43.21 7.17
N LEU A 260 30.34 -41.96 6.90
CA LEU A 260 29.39 -40.90 6.54
C LEU A 260 28.92 -41.14 5.10
N THR A 261 27.77 -41.79 4.95
CA THR A 261 27.05 -41.79 3.67
C THR A 261 26.35 -40.45 3.50
N ASN A 262 26.97 -39.57 2.72
CA ASN A 262 26.31 -38.39 2.17
C ASN A 262 25.13 -38.86 1.32
N LYS A 263 23.92 -38.62 1.82
CA LYS A 263 22.68 -38.87 1.11
C LYS A 263 22.45 -37.68 0.18
N ASP A 264 22.59 -37.93 -1.11
CA ASP A 264 22.28 -37.02 -2.21
C ASP A 264 20.97 -36.27 -1.99
N VAL A 265 21.07 -34.96 -1.78
CA VAL A 265 19.95 -34.03 -1.97
C VAL A 265 19.85 -33.82 -3.46
N LYS A 266 18.93 -34.57 -4.06
CA LYS A 266 18.63 -34.52 -5.48
C LYS A 266 17.91 -33.20 -5.77
N ASP A 267 18.58 -32.35 -6.55
CA ASP A 267 17.98 -31.20 -7.22
C ASP A 267 16.72 -31.63 -7.98
N SER A 268 15.61 -30.96 -7.70
CA SER A 268 14.42 -30.97 -8.55
C SER A 268 14.26 -29.58 -9.16
N GLU A 269 15.12 -29.29 -10.13
CA GLU A 269 14.75 -28.43 -11.26
C GLU A 269 13.87 -29.26 -12.20
N ASP A 270 12.66 -28.75 -12.49
CA ASP A 270 11.96 -28.78 -13.78
C ASP A 270 10.44 -28.83 -13.59
N SER A 271 9.77 -27.74 -13.97
CA SER A 271 8.70 -27.81 -14.96
C SER A 271 8.21 -26.39 -15.28
N SER A 272 8.86 -25.80 -16.28
CA SER A 272 8.32 -24.69 -17.06
C SER A 272 8.12 -25.16 -18.50
N LEU A 273 7.00 -24.78 -19.11
CA LEU A 273 6.72 -24.71 -20.55
C LEU A 273 6.43 -25.99 -21.36
N ALA A 274 5.14 -26.17 -21.67
CA ALA A 274 4.67 -26.58 -23.00
C ALA A 274 3.38 -25.79 -23.32
N LYS A 275 3.47 -24.76 -24.17
CA LYS A 275 2.88 -24.68 -25.53
C LYS A 275 1.38 -24.98 -25.60
N ALA A 276 0.60 -23.92 -25.88
CA ALA A 276 -0.68 -24.02 -26.56
C ALA A 276 -0.62 -23.10 -27.78
N GLU A 277 -0.82 -23.71 -28.95
CA GLU A 277 -1.21 -23.09 -30.22
C GLU A 277 -2.60 -22.46 -30.12
#